data_AF-A0A328AMV7-F1
#
_entry.id   AF-A0A328AMV7-F1
#
_cell.length_a   1.000
_cell.length_b   1.000
_cell.length_c   1.000
_cell.angle_alpha   90.00
_cell.angle_beta   90.00
_cell.angle_gamma   90.00
#
_symmetry.space_group_name_H-M   'P 1'
#
loop_
_entity.id
_entity.type
_entity.pdbx_description
1 polymer ?
#
loop_
_entity_poly.entity_id
_entity_poly.type
_entity_poly.pdbx_seq_one_letter_code
_entity_poly.pdbx_strand_id
1 'polypeptide(L)'
;MASYRPFRPAYRRPARALPQLERPALPAAVVDAVLRFHDEEQDQGAGRTLLRLSQRRLRDKEIRAALGELTARAANVSILWNEREGEIIRVLEAA
;
A
#
# COMPACT_ATOMS: atom_id res chain seq x y z
N MET A 1 56.52 15.64 18.74
CA MET A 1 55.28 16.28 19.23
C MET A 1 54.20 16.11 18.18
N ALA A 2 53.16 15.30 18.44
CA ALA A 2 52.08 15.10 17.50
C ALA A 2 51.12 16.29 17.53
N SER A 3 50.96 16.95 16.38
CA SER A 3 50.02 18.07 16.21
C SER A 3 48.58 17.54 16.20
N TYR A 4 47.81 17.92 17.22
CA TYR A 4 46.39 17.57 17.30
C TYR A 4 45.60 18.46 16.34
N ARG A 5 45.01 17.84 15.30
CA ARG A 5 44.17 18.55 14.33
C ARG A 5 42.71 18.43 14.78
N PRO A 6 42.02 19.52 15.13
CA PRO A 6 40.65 19.45 15.61
C PRO A 6 39.71 18.98 14.51
N PHE A 7 38.84 18.02 14.82
CA PHE A 7 37.78 17.56 13.95
C PHE A 7 36.79 18.69 13.70
N ARG A 8 36.64 19.11 12.43
CA ARG A 8 35.61 20.05 12.01
C ARG A 8 34.46 19.26 11.38
N PRO A 9 33.25 19.25 11.97
CA PRO A 9 32.12 18.59 11.35
C PRO A 9 31.81 19.29 10.02
N ALA A 10 31.73 18.50 8.94
CA ALA A 10 31.30 19.02 7.66
C ALA A 10 29.86 19.53 7.80
N TYR A 11 29.60 20.77 7.35
CA TYR A 11 28.26 21.33 7.31
C TYR A 11 27.38 20.45 6.42
N ARG A 12 26.49 19.67 7.04
CA ARG A 12 25.55 18.80 6.33
C ARG A 12 24.50 19.71 5.70
N ARG A 13 24.55 19.87 4.37
CA ARG A 13 23.51 20.63 3.64
C ARG A 13 22.13 20.10 4.10
N PRO A 14 21.20 20.97 4.50
CA PRO A 14 19.87 20.52 4.88
C PRO A 14 19.24 19.81 3.69
N ALA A 15 18.68 18.63 3.93
CA ALA A 15 17.95 17.91 2.89
C ALA A 15 16.80 18.81 2.43
N ARG A 16 16.76 19.13 1.13
CA ARG A 16 15.62 19.84 0.54
C ARG A 16 14.41 18.93 0.70
N ALA A 17 13.48 19.32 1.57
CA ALA A 17 12.22 18.61 1.73
C ALA A 17 11.51 18.62 0.36
N LEU A 18 11.33 17.44 -0.22
CA LEU A 18 10.45 17.29 -1.36
C LEU A 18 9.02 17.57 -0.87
N PRO A 19 8.18 18.29 -1.64
CA PRO A 19 6.79 18.45 -1.28
C PRO A 19 6.18 17.04 -1.12
N GLN A 20 5.64 16.76 0.07
CA GLN A 20 4.84 15.57 0.29
C GLN A 20 3.58 15.74 -0.56
N LEU A 21 3.49 14.98 -1.65
CA LEU A 21 2.25 14.88 -2.41
C LEU A 21 1.23 14.21 -1.50
N GLU A 22 0.27 14.99 -1.00
CA GLU A 22 -0.87 14.46 -0.26
C GLU A 22 -1.65 13.55 -1.22
N ARG A 23 -1.53 12.24 -1.03
CA ARG A 23 -2.37 11.29 -1.75
C ARG A 23 -3.77 11.40 -1.17
N PRO A 24 -4.81 11.53 -2.02
CA PRO A 24 -6.18 11.50 -1.53
C PRO A 24 -6.40 10.19 -0.76
N ALA A 25 -7.15 10.26 0.34
CA ALA A 25 -7.46 9.09 1.14
C ALA A 25 -8.04 7.96 0.27
N LEU A 26 -7.73 6.70 0.62
CA LEU A 26 -8.28 5.56 -0.08
C LEU A 26 -9.79 5.44 0.25
N PRO A 27 -10.69 5.40 -0.73
CA PRO A 27 -12.12 5.26 -0.46
C PRO A 27 -12.42 3.90 0.17
N ALA A 28 -13.29 3.88 1.18
CA ALA A 28 -13.72 2.65 1.85
C ALA A 28 -14.30 1.61 0.89
N ALA A 29 -14.96 2.05 -0.20
CA ALA A 29 -15.50 1.18 -1.24
C ALA A 29 -14.43 0.31 -1.91
N VAL A 30 -13.20 0.80 -2.05
CA VAL A 30 -12.09 0.02 -2.63
C VAL A 30 -11.67 -1.10 -1.68
N VAL A 31 -11.56 -0.78 -0.39
CA VAL A 31 -11.20 -1.77 0.65
C VAL A 31 -12.28 -2.85 0.73
N ASP A 32 -13.54 -2.45 0.80
CA ASP A 32 -14.68 -3.38 0.84
C ASP A 32 -14.73 -4.28 -0.41
N ALA A 33 -14.49 -3.72 -1.60
CA ALA A 33 -14.45 -4.51 -2.83
C ALA A 33 -13.30 -5.53 -2.85
N VAL A 34 -12.11 -5.16 -2.36
CA VAL A 34 -10.99 -6.12 -2.27
C VAL A 34 -11.34 -7.24 -1.28
N LEU A 35 -11.87 -6.90 -0.10
CA LEU A 35 -12.26 -7.92 0.89
C LEU A 35 -13.32 -8.88 0.34
N ARG A 36 -14.34 -8.37 -0.37
CA ARG A 36 -15.45 -9.19 -0.87
C ARG A 36 -15.14 -9.98 -2.13
N PHE A 37 -14.30 -9.44 -3.01
CA PHE A 37 -14.19 -9.95 -4.37
C PHE A 37 -12.77 -10.34 -4.79
N HIS A 38 -11.78 -10.30 -3.89
CA HIS A 38 -10.44 -10.76 -4.18
C HIS A 38 -10.46 -12.17 -4.78
N ASP A 39 -9.59 -12.37 -5.76
CA ASP A 39 -9.34 -13.67 -6.38
C ASP A 39 -7.85 -14.00 -6.40
N GLU A 40 -6.99 -13.06 -6.00
CA GLU A 40 -5.58 -13.30 -5.74
C GLU A 40 -5.32 -13.31 -4.24
N GLU A 41 -4.78 -14.42 -3.76
CA GLU A 41 -4.32 -14.62 -2.41
C GLU A 41 -2.85 -15.02 -2.45
N GLN A 42 -2.02 -14.32 -1.68
CA GLN A 42 -0.61 -14.65 -1.55
C GLN A 42 -0.25 -14.83 -0.08
N ASP A 43 0.05 -16.07 0.31
CA ASP A 43 0.52 -16.39 1.66
C ASP A 43 1.84 -15.65 1.96
N GLN A 44 1.83 -14.89 3.05
CA GLN A 44 2.99 -14.16 3.56
C GLN A 44 3.64 -14.88 4.76
N GLY A 45 3.13 -16.07 5.10
CA GLY A 45 3.51 -16.86 6.26
C GLY A 45 2.87 -16.36 7.54
N ALA A 46 3.04 -17.15 8.61
CA ALA A 46 2.56 -16.84 9.96
C ALA A 46 1.04 -16.55 10.07
N GLY A 47 0.23 -17.12 9.17
CA GLY A 47 -1.22 -16.88 9.14
C GLY A 47 -1.61 -15.51 8.58
N ARG A 48 -0.78 -14.94 7.70
CA ARG A 48 -1.02 -13.66 7.04
C ARG A 48 -1.15 -13.88 5.55
N THR A 49 -2.19 -13.32 4.96
CA THR A 49 -2.45 -13.43 3.53
C THR A 49 -2.54 -12.04 2.92
N LEU A 50 -1.92 -11.87 1.75
CA LEU A 50 -2.10 -10.66 0.96
C LEU A 50 -3.24 -10.88 -0.03
N LEU A 51 -4.32 -10.11 0.13
CA LEU A 51 -5.53 -10.17 -0.70
C LEU A 51 -5.49 -9.09 -1.77
N ARG A 52 -5.82 -9.45 -3.01
CA ARG A 52 -5.85 -8.53 -4.15
C ARG A 52 -6.90 -8.93 -5.19
N LEU A 53 -7.36 -7.95 -5.97
CA LEU A 53 -8.12 -8.16 -7.20
C LEU A 53 -7.18 -8.35 -8.38
N SER A 54 -7.33 -9.47 -9.09
CA SER A 54 -6.63 -9.71 -10.35
C SER A 54 -7.10 -8.74 -11.44
N GLN A 55 -6.24 -8.54 -12.44
CA GLN A 55 -6.60 -7.76 -13.63
C GLN A 55 -7.80 -8.34 -14.40
N ARG A 56 -8.01 -9.65 -14.29
CA ARG A 56 -9.17 -10.32 -14.87
C ARG A 56 -10.43 -9.94 -14.09
N ARG A 57 -10.40 -10.04 -12.77
CA ARG A 57 -11.53 -9.75 -11.88
C ARG A 57 -12.02 -8.31 -12.00
N LEU A 58 -11.10 -7.35 -12.14
CA LEU A 58 -11.43 -5.93 -12.34
C LEU A 58 -12.21 -5.64 -13.64
N ARG A 59 -12.24 -6.59 -14.59
CA ARG A 59 -13.01 -6.45 -15.84
C ARG A 59 -14.44 -7.00 -15.70
N ASP A 60 -14.72 -7.73 -14.64
CA ASP A 60 -16.04 -8.31 -14.41
C ASP A 60 -17.08 -7.19 -14.22
N LYS A 61 -18.27 -7.41 -14.81
CA LYS A 61 -19.34 -6.39 -14.81
C LYS A 61 -19.77 -5.99 -13.40
N GLU A 62 -19.77 -6.95 -12.48
CA GLU A 62 -20.10 -6.74 -11.07
C GLU A 62 -19.11 -5.77 -10.39
N ILE A 63 -17.81 -6.00 -10.56
CA ILE A 63 -16.76 -5.15 -9.97
C ILE A 63 -16.80 -3.74 -10.56
N ARG A 64 -16.97 -3.64 -11.87
CA ARG A 64 -17.12 -2.33 -12.54
C ARG A 64 -18.37 -1.59 -12.10
N ALA A 65 -19.48 -2.28 -11.85
CA ALA A 65 -20.69 -1.67 -11.32
C ALA A 65 -20.50 -1.19 -9.87
N ALA A 66 -19.76 -1.94 -9.05
CA ALA A 66 -19.49 -1.59 -7.65
C ALA A 66 -18.48 -0.43 -7.49
N LEU A 67 -17.41 -0.42 -8.30
CA LEU A 67 -16.29 0.52 -8.14
C LEU A 67 -16.32 1.70 -9.13
N GLY A 68 -16.92 1.54 -10.31
CA GLY A 68 -16.91 2.57 -11.36
C GLY A 68 -15.49 3.06 -11.65
N GLU A 69 -15.28 4.37 -11.54
CA GLU A 69 -13.98 5.05 -11.72
C GLU A 69 -12.89 4.56 -10.75
N LEU A 70 -13.27 3.99 -9.60
CA LEU A 70 -12.33 3.49 -8.61
C LEU A 70 -11.67 2.16 -9.03
N THR A 71 -12.13 1.53 -10.11
CA THR A 71 -11.58 0.24 -10.60
C THR A 71 -10.08 0.34 -10.89
N ALA A 72 -9.64 1.45 -11.49
CA ALA A 72 -8.22 1.67 -11.79
C ALA A 72 -7.38 1.78 -10.50
N ARG A 73 -7.92 2.42 -9.47
CA ARG A 73 -7.26 2.57 -8.17
C ARG A 73 -7.21 1.24 -7.42
N ALA A 74 -8.29 0.46 -7.46
CA ALA A 74 -8.39 -0.86 -6.84
C ALA A 74 -7.35 -1.86 -7.40
N ALA A 75 -6.92 -1.69 -8.66
CA ALA A 75 -5.85 -2.49 -9.27
C ALA A 75 -4.51 -2.40 -8.52
N ASN A 76 -4.29 -1.30 -7.81
CA ASN A 76 -3.07 -0.99 -7.09
C ASN A 76 -3.18 -1.24 -5.58
N VAL A 77 -4.35 -1.71 -5.11
CA VAL A 77 -4.60 -1.94 -3.68
C VAL A 77 -4.45 -3.41 -3.33
N SER A 78 -3.74 -3.66 -2.24
CA SER A 78 -3.65 -4.97 -1.60
C SER A 78 -3.95 -4.84 -0.10
N ILE A 79 -4.59 -5.85 0.47
CA ILE A 79 -4.91 -5.90 1.89
C ILE A 79 -4.10 -7.01 2.53
N LEU A 80 -3.30 -6.66 3.54
CA LEU A 80 -2.66 -7.65 4.41
C LEU A 80 -3.67 -8.06 5.48
N TRP A 81 -4.05 -9.32 5.46
CA TRP A 81 -5.09 -9.93 6.27
C TRP A 81 -4.50 -10.88 7.32
N ASN A 82 -5.09 -10.88 8.52
CA ASN A 82 -4.81 -11.87 9.55
C ASN A 82 -5.86 -12.98 9.50
N GLU A 83 -5.46 -14.18 9.08
CA GLU A 83 -6.36 -15.33 8.99
C GLU A 83 -6.85 -15.82 10.37
N ARG A 84 -6.04 -15.60 11.41
CA ARG A 84 -6.35 -16.12 12.76
C ARG A 84 -7.39 -15.29 13.47
N GLU A 85 -7.32 -13.97 13.29
CA GLU A 85 -8.17 -13.00 13.98
C GLU A 85 -9.32 -12.50 13.09
N GLY A 86 -9.22 -12.71 11.77
CA GLY A 86 -10.20 -12.20 10.82
C GLY A 86 -10.15 -10.67 10.70
N GLU A 87 -8.95 -10.10 10.71
CA GLU A 87 -8.73 -8.66 10.78
C GLU A 87 -7.80 -8.14 9.69
N ILE A 88 -8.01 -6.86 9.31
CA ILE A 88 -7.10 -6.14 8.45
C ILE A 88 -5.87 -5.71 9.26
N ILE A 89 -4.71 -6.27 8.93
CA ILE A 89 -3.43 -5.81 9.50
C ILE A 89 -3.06 -4.47 8.87
N ARG A 90 -3.15 -4.38 7.53
CA ARG A 90 -2.73 -3.18 6.78
C ARG A 90 -3.35 -3.12 5.40
N VAL A 91 -3.67 -1.90 4.95
CA VAL A 91 -3.99 -1.61 3.55
C VAL A 91 -2.76 -1.01 2.86
N LEU A 92 -2.43 -1.54 1.69
CA LEU A 92 -1.30 -1.13 0.86
C LEU A 92 -1.81 -0.60 -0.47
N GLU A 93 -1.27 0.52 -0.93
CA GLU A 93 -1.58 1.11 -2.24
C GLU A 93 -0.27 1.38 -2.98
N ALA A 94 -0.07 0.72 -4.13
CA ALA A 94 1.08 0.92 -4.99
C ALA A 94 1.05 2.32 -5.64
N ALA A 95 2.24 2.88 -5.87
CA ALA A 95 2.46 4.22 -6.40
C ALA A 95 2.21 4.33 -7.91
#